data_AF-A0A967SHG9-F1
#
_entry.id   AF-A0A967SHG9-F1
#
_cell.length_a   1.000
_cell.length_b   1.000
_cell.length_c   1.000
_cell.angle_alpha   90.00
_cell.angle_beta   90.00
_cell.angle_gamma   90.00
#
_symmetry.space_group_name_H-M   'P 1'
#
loop_
_entity.id
_entity.type
_entity.pdbx_description
1 polymer ?
#
loop_
_entity_poly.entity_id
_entity_poly.type
_entity_poly.pdbx_seq_one_letter_code
_entity_poly.pdbx_strand_id
1 'polypeptide(L)' 'PLLESSLLDMMLRVAAGGGLAGIEPAWRSGAGLTTVLASGGYPGSYEKGKPIEIPRDVLEDDDVLIFHAGTR' A
#
# COMPACT_ATOMS: atom_id res chain seq x y z
N PRO A 1 6.76 1.59 -0.63
CA PRO A 1 7.53 0.32 -0.52
C PRO A 1 9.02 0.61 -0.33
N LEU A 2 9.49 0.51 0.92
CA LEU A 2 10.90 0.72 1.24
C LEU A 2 11.63 -0.55 1.66
N LEU A 3 10.88 -1.65 1.85
CA LEU A 3 11.46 -2.95 2.02
C LEU A 3 12.09 -3.35 0.68
N GLU A 4 13.41 -3.52 0.69
CA GLU A 4 14.16 -3.96 -0.49
C GLU A 4 14.17 -5.49 -0.59
N SER A 5 14.21 -6.18 0.55
CA SER A 5 14.07 -7.63 0.61
C SER A 5 12.69 -8.10 0.14
N SER A 6 12.61 -9.32 -0.39
CA SER A 6 11.33 -9.92 -0.79
C SER A 6 10.44 -10.19 0.44
N LEU A 7 9.31 -9.49 0.53
CA LEU A 7 8.26 -9.80 1.51
C LEU A 7 7.72 -11.22 1.31
N LEU A 8 7.59 -11.64 0.05
CA LEU A 8 7.04 -12.95 -0.31
C LEU A 8 7.89 -14.09 0.27
N ASP A 9 9.22 -13.99 0.19
CA ASP A 9 10.11 -15.05 0.65
C ASP A 9 10.01 -15.23 2.17
N MET A 10 9.91 -14.12 2.90
CA MET A 10 9.68 -14.13 4.35
C MET A 10 8.33 -14.76 4.69
N MET A 11 7.27 -14.40 3.96
CA MET A 11 5.93 -14.98 4.14
C MET A 11 5.92 -16.49 3.85
N LEU A 12 6.58 -16.92 2.77
CA LEU A 12 6.67 -18.33 2.38
C LEU A 12 7.46 -19.16 3.41
N ARG A 13 8.57 -18.63 3.94
CA ARG A 13 9.33 -19.31 5.00
C ARG A 13 8.49 -19.57 6.25
N VAL A 14 7.70 -18.58 6.67
CA VAL A 14 6.78 -18.71 7.81
C VAL A 14 5.67 -19.71 7.47
N ALA A 15 5.06 -19.60 6.29
CA ALA A 15 3.99 -20.51 5.86
C ALA A 15 4.45 -21.98 5.77
N ALA A 16 5.72 -22.23 5.46
CA ALA A 16 6.32 -23.56 5.44
C ALA A 16 6.67 -24.12 6.84
N GLY A 17 6.28 -23.44 7.93
CA GLY A 17 6.55 -23.85 9.30
C GLY A 17 7.93 -23.43 9.83
N GLY A 18 8.66 -22.60 9.09
CA GLY A 18 9.88 -21.94 9.56
C GLY A 18 9.58 -20.74 10.45
N GLY A 19 10.62 -19.93 10.70
CA GLY A 19 10.52 -18.67 11.43
C GLY A 19 11.43 -17.60 10.84
N LEU A 20 11.44 -16.41 11.42
CA LEU A 20 12.21 -15.27 10.89
C LEU A 20 13.60 -15.10 11.53
N ALA A 21 13.99 -16.01 12.44
CA ALA A 21 15.31 -15.96 13.06
C ALA A 21 16.42 -15.96 11.99
N GLY A 22 17.35 -15.01 12.14
CA GLY A 22 18.48 -14.79 11.23
C GLY A 22 18.14 -14.09 9.91
N ILE A 23 16.88 -13.67 9.67
CA ILE A 23 16.57 -12.77 8.56
C ILE A 23 16.80 -11.33 9.01
N GLU A 24 17.61 -10.61 8.24
CA GLU A 24 17.80 -9.18 8.35
C GLU A 24 17.17 -8.50 7.13
N PRO A 25 15.98 -7.89 7.27
CA PRO A 25 15.34 -7.20 6.15
C PRO A 25 16.16 -5.96 5.76
N ALA A 26 16.49 -5.85 4.47
CA ALA A 26 17.11 -4.68 3.90
C ALA A 26 16.05 -3.62 3.57
N TRP A 27 16.39 -2.37 3.85
CA TRP A 27 15.53 -1.21 3.63
C TRP A 27 16.26 -0.16 2.81
N ARG A 28 15.55 0.42 1.85
CA ARG A 28 16.04 1.58 1.09
C ARG A 28 16.01 2.83 1.97
N SER A 29 16.96 3.73 1.76
CA SER A 29 16.93 5.05 2.40
C SER A 29 15.74 5.87 1.89
N GLY A 30 14.98 6.47 2.80
CA GLY A 30 13.83 7.32 2.45
C GLY A 30 12.71 7.21 3.49
N ALA A 31 11.55 7.76 3.15
CA ALA A 31 10.34 7.66 3.96
C ALA A 31 9.15 7.29 3.07
N GLY A 32 8.21 6.52 3.63
CA GLY A 32 6.93 6.24 3.00
C GLY A 32 5.83 6.97 3.75
N LEU A 33 4.95 7.64 3.02
CA LEU A 33 3.75 8.29 3.56
C LEU A 33 2.54 7.75 2.81
N THR A 34 1.45 7.52 3.55
CA THR A 34 0.17 7.14 2.95
C THR A 34 -0.89 8.14 3.40
N THR A 35 -1.61 8.71 2.43
CA THR A 35 -2.78 9.54 2.69
C THR A 35 -4.03 8.78 2.26
N VAL A 36 -5.01 8.68 3.17
CA VAL A 36 -6.30 8.07 2.86
C VAL A 36 -7.24 9.15 2.33
N LEU A 37 -7.78 8.92 1.12
CA LEU A 37 -8.89 9.71 0.58
C LEU A 37 -10.20 9.03 1.00
N ALA A 38 -11.00 9.73 1.81
CA ALA A 38 -12.28 9.23 2.31
C ALA A 38 -13.45 10.03 1.74
N SER A 39 -14.58 9.37 1.52
CA SER A 39 -15.83 10.03 1.14
C SER A 39 -16.26 11.02 2.22
N GLY A 40 -16.73 12.20 1.79
CA GLY A 40 -17.32 13.19 2.70
C GLY A 40 -18.45 12.58 3.53
N GLY A 41 -18.36 12.71 4.85
CA GLY A 41 -19.27 12.09 5.82
C GLY A 41 -18.62 10.95 6.64
N TYR A 42 -17.46 10.43 6.22
CA TYR A 42 -16.69 9.47 7.03
C TYR A 42 -16.32 10.05 8.42
N PRO A 43 -16.37 9.26 9.50
CA PRO A 43 -16.69 7.82 9.57
C PRO A 43 -18.19 7.48 9.66
N GLY A 44 -19.07 8.48 9.58
CA GLY A 44 -20.53 8.31 9.60
C GLY A 44 -21.12 7.91 8.25
N SER A 45 -22.36 8.30 8.00
CA SER A 45 -23.02 8.06 6.72
C SER A 45 -22.37 8.89 5.60
N TYR A 46 -22.12 8.26 4.46
CA TYR A 46 -21.59 8.90 3.26
C TYR A 46 -22.25 8.33 2.01
N GLU A 47 -22.25 9.13 0.95
CA GLU A 47 -22.78 8.73 -0.35
C GLU A 47 -21.80 7.81 -1.10
N LYS A 48 -22.34 6.82 -1.83
CA LYS A 48 -21.58 5.86 -2.63
C LYS A 48 -21.81 6.10 -4.13
N GLY A 49 -20.91 5.57 -4.95
CA GLY A 49 -21.04 5.60 -6.41
C GLY A 49 -20.69 6.94 -7.05
N LYS A 50 -20.00 7.83 -6.32
CA LYS A 50 -19.41 9.03 -6.93
C LYS A 50 -18.32 8.62 -7.92
N PRO A 51 -18.28 9.20 -9.13
CA PRO A 51 -17.16 9.03 -10.03
C PRO A 51 -15.85 9.44 -9.36
N ILE A 52 -14.79 8.66 -9.58
CA ILE A 52 -13.44 8.95 -9.12
C ILE A 52 -12.58 9.13 -10.36
N GLU A 53 -12.04 10.33 -10.55
CA GLU A 53 -11.12 10.65 -11.62
C GLU A 53 -9.75 10.93 -11.00
N ILE A 54 -8.73 10.23 -11.49
CA ILE A 54 -7.35 10.41 -11.04
C ILE A 54 -6.60 11.12 -12.18
N PRO A 55 -5.94 12.25 -11.89
CA PRO A 55 -5.14 12.97 -12.89
C PRO A 55 -4.09 12.06 -13.55
N ARG A 56 -3.89 12.24 -14.86
CA ARG A 56 -3.00 11.37 -15.64
C ARG A 56 -1.54 11.46 -15.19
N ASP A 57 -1.09 12.64 -14.84
CA ASP A 57 0.24 12.89 -14.27
C ASP A 57 0.47 12.12 -12.97
N VAL A 58 -0.55 11.99 -12.11
CA VAL A 58 -0.48 11.16 -10.90
C VAL A 58 -0.41 9.66 -11.22
N LEU A 59 -1.12 9.22 -12.27
CA LEU A 59 -1.08 7.81 -12.72
C LEU A 59 0.24 7.43 -13.38
N GLU A 60 0.96 8.40 -13.94
CA GLU A 60 2.25 8.21 -14.62
C GLU A 60 3.45 8.52 -13.71
N ASP A 61 3.22 8.92 -12.45
CA ASP A 61 4.28 9.19 -11.47
C ASP A 61 4.76 7.90 -10.77
N ASP A 62 5.99 7.50 -11.07
CA ASP A 62 6.62 6.28 -10.51
C ASP A 62 6.85 6.35 -8.99
N ASP A 63 6.86 7.55 -8.40
CA ASP A 63 7.03 7.74 -6.95
C ASP A 63 5.68 7.67 -6.20
N VAL A 64 4.55 7.64 -6.92
CA VAL A 64 3.20 7.55 -6.36
C VAL A 64 2.63 6.15 -6.52
N LEU A 65 2.08 5.62 -5.42
CA LEU A 65 1.39 4.33 -5.43
C LEU A 65 -0.06 4.51 -5.02
N ILE A 66 -0.97 4.00 -5.86
CA ILE A 66 -2.41 4.10 -5.65
C ILE A 66 -2.95 2.75 -5.21
N PHE A 67 -3.48 2.71 -3.98
CA PHE A 67 -4.15 1.54 -3.44
C PHE A 67 -5.66 1.74 -3.45
N HIS A 68 -6.34 1.03 -4.35
CA HIS A 68 -7.80 1.02 -4.41
C HIS A 68 -8.37 0.24 -3.22
N ALA A 69 -8.99 0.96 -2.28
CA ALA A 69 -9.70 0.37 -1.15
C ALA A 69 -11.17 0.11 -1.48
N GLY A 70 -12.05 1.06 -1.13
CA GLY A 70 -13.50 0.97 -1.34
C GLY A 70 -14.01 1.62 -2.63
N THR A 71 -13.24 1.56 -3.72
CA THR A 71 -13.61 2.13 -5.03
C THR A 71 -14.33 1.10 -5.89
N ARG A 72 -15.23 1.54 -6.78
CA ARG A 72 -15.92 0.70 -7.77
C ARG A 72 -15.85 1.35 -9.14
#